data_AF-A0A951YH80-F1
#
_entry.id   AF-A0A951YH80-F1
#
_cell.length_a   1.000
_cell.length_b   1.000
_cell.length_c   1.000
_cell.angle_alpha   90.00
_cell.angle_beta   90.00
_cell.angle_gamma   90.00
#
_symmetry.space_group_name_H-M   'P 1'
#
loop_
_entity.id
_entity.type
_entity.pdbx_description
1 polymer ?
#
loop_
_entity_poly.entity_id
_entity_poly.type
_entity_poly.pdbx_seq_one_letter_code
_entity_poly.pdbx_strand_id
1 'polypeptide(L)'
;KTTAVHKEISDPSLLVITDTIAAKNKRLKASNMQVIDKMQAITMLQDENRALSDMLSRLVPYSDTVLGFETEARLNFRDSYDDDIKFLMQVFERLRFTEGDSIQKAYFNNFDTLVVYYEDLLKIYLQQADLYKSSLRDMEQYRRWNNTNESIVSSYVNACKGYADCLAQYLQNMDVYANYLADNKNAFETMAKMYEDELDLLNRMEEGETARKEAEETELNENKSFDERENDRQQQQAKGMLDALTEILSK
;
A
#
# COMPACT_ATOMS: atom_id res chain seq x y z
N LYS A 1 -19.40 -10.01 63.99
CA LYS A 1 -19.62 -11.29 63.26
C LYS A 1 -20.62 -11.01 62.15
N THR A 2 -20.14 -10.79 60.92
CA THR A 2 -21.02 -10.62 59.76
C THR A 2 -21.55 -12.00 59.41
N THR A 3 -22.83 -12.25 59.63
CA THR A 3 -23.49 -13.51 59.31
C THR A 3 -23.30 -13.79 57.83
N ALA A 4 -22.65 -14.89 57.47
CA ALA A 4 -22.57 -15.31 56.07
C ALA A 4 -24.00 -15.57 55.60
N VAL A 5 -24.49 -14.75 54.66
CA VAL A 5 -25.83 -14.90 54.09
C VAL A 5 -25.78 -16.11 53.17
N HIS A 6 -26.25 -17.26 53.66
CA HIS A 6 -26.36 -18.47 52.84
C HIS A 6 -27.74 -18.50 52.20
N LYS A 7 -27.79 -18.50 50.86
CA LYS A 7 -29.02 -18.55 50.07
C LYS A 7 -29.22 -19.95 49.49
N GLU A 8 -30.48 -20.37 49.38
CA GLU A 8 -30.86 -21.59 48.68
C GLU A 8 -30.67 -21.43 47.16
N ILE A 9 -30.39 -22.52 46.45
CA ILE A 9 -30.11 -22.48 45.00
C ILE A 9 -31.30 -21.90 44.20
N SER A 10 -32.52 -22.06 44.69
CA SER A 10 -33.76 -21.53 44.13
C SER A 10 -33.97 -20.03 44.39
N ASP A 11 -33.11 -19.37 45.20
CA ASP A 11 -33.24 -17.95 45.50
C ASP A 11 -33.14 -17.13 44.19
N PRO A 12 -34.11 -16.23 43.92
CA PRO A 12 -34.13 -15.44 42.69
C PRO A 12 -32.83 -14.67 42.44
N SER A 13 -32.15 -14.21 43.50
CA SER A 13 -30.88 -13.48 43.37
C SER A 13 -29.75 -14.38 42.87
N LEU A 14 -29.73 -15.65 43.26
CA LEU A 14 -28.73 -16.62 42.80
C LEU A 14 -29.02 -17.05 41.36
N LEU A 15 -30.29 -17.25 41.01
CA LEU A 15 -30.71 -17.55 39.64
C LEU A 15 -30.26 -16.44 38.67
N VAL A 16 -30.48 -15.17 39.04
CA VAL A 16 -30.03 -14.03 38.22
C VAL A 16 -28.52 -14.04 38.00
N ILE A 17 -27.72 -14.37 39.02
CA ILE A 17 -26.26 -14.45 38.89
C ILE A 17 -25.87 -15.62 37.98
N THR A 18 -26.48 -16.79 38.15
CA THR A 18 -26.23 -17.96 37.30
C THR A 18 -26.58 -17.67 35.83
N ASP A 19 -27.72 -17.05 35.57
CA ASP A 19 -28.14 -16.65 34.22
C ASP A 19 -27.18 -15.63 33.61
N THR A 20 -26.70 -14.68 34.41
CA THR A 20 -25.72 -13.68 33.97
C THR A 20 -24.38 -14.33 33.58
N ILE A 21 -23.89 -15.28 34.38
CA ILE A 21 -22.68 -16.06 34.07
C ILE A 21 -22.88 -16.86 32.77
N ALA A 22 -24.03 -17.53 32.61
CA ALA A 22 -24.35 -18.30 31.41
C ALA A 22 -24.42 -17.42 30.16
N ALA A 23 -25.05 -16.24 30.27
CA ALA A 23 -25.12 -15.27 29.18
C ALA A 23 -23.73 -14.74 28.78
N LYS A 24 -22.87 -14.43 29.76
CA LYS A 24 -21.47 -14.02 29.51
C LYS A 24 -20.67 -15.13 28.82
N ASN A 25 -20.81 -16.39 29.26
CA ASN A 25 -20.17 -17.52 28.61
C ASN A 25 -20.62 -17.70 27.15
N LYS A 26 -21.90 -17.46 26.84
CA LYS A 26 -22.40 -17.46 25.46
C LYS A 26 -21.75 -16.35 24.61
N ARG A 27 -21.61 -15.14 25.17
CA ARG A 27 -20.94 -14.01 24.50
C ARG A 27 -19.46 -14.28 24.27
N LEU A 28 -18.77 -14.88 25.24
CA LEU A 28 -17.37 -15.29 25.10
C LEU A 28 -17.18 -16.30 23.97
N LYS A 29 -18.06 -17.29 23.84
CA LYS A 29 -18.02 -18.23 22.71
C LYS A 29 -18.19 -17.54 21.36
N ALA A 30 -19.15 -16.61 21.24
CA ALA A 30 -19.35 -15.84 20.01
C ALA A 30 -18.14 -14.96 19.69
N SER A 31 -17.56 -14.31 20.70
CA SER A 31 -16.35 -13.50 20.56
C SER A 31 -15.13 -14.32 20.15
N ASN A 32 -14.98 -15.55 20.65
CA ASN A 32 -13.90 -16.45 20.22
C ASN A 32 -14.00 -16.81 18.73
N MET A 33 -15.21 -16.98 18.20
CA MET A 33 -15.39 -17.19 16.75
C MET A 33 -14.92 -15.95 15.96
N GLN A 34 -15.28 -14.75 16.42
CA GLN A 34 -14.80 -13.51 15.79
C GLN A 34 -13.28 -13.37 15.82
N VAL A 35 -12.63 -13.77 16.91
CA VAL A 35 -11.15 -13.81 17.00
C VAL A 35 -10.58 -14.75 15.94
N ILE A 36 -11.12 -15.97 15.82
CA ILE A 36 -10.66 -16.96 14.83
C ILE A 36 -10.80 -16.41 13.41
N ASP A 37 -11.98 -15.86 13.07
CA ASP A 37 -12.26 -15.31 11.75
C ASP A 37 -11.30 -14.14 11.41
N LYS A 38 -11.08 -13.23 12.36
CA LYS A 38 -10.17 -12.09 12.19
C LYS A 38 -8.72 -12.55 12.06
N MET A 39 -8.26 -13.50 12.87
CA MET A 39 -6.90 -14.03 12.77
C MET A 39 -6.65 -14.71 11.43
N GLN A 40 -7.61 -15.52 10.95
CA GLN A 40 -7.50 -16.14 9.63
C GLN A 40 -7.44 -15.10 8.51
N ALA A 41 -8.31 -14.09 8.56
CA ALA A 41 -8.32 -13.03 7.56
C ALA A 41 -7.03 -12.19 7.58
N ILE A 42 -6.48 -11.91 8.77
CA ILE A 42 -5.17 -11.26 8.92
C ILE A 42 -4.08 -12.10 8.27
N THR A 43 -4.00 -13.40 8.58
CA THR A 43 -2.97 -14.27 8.00
C THR A 43 -3.05 -14.31 6.48
N MET A 44 -4.25 -14.48 5.91
CA MET A 44 -4.45 -14.50 4.46
C MET A 44 -4.02 -13.18 3.81
N LEU A 45 -4.44 -12.05 4.37
CA LEU A 45 -4.08 -10.73 3.84
C LEU A 45 -2.58 -10.45 4.01
N GLN A 46 -1.94 -10.90 5.08
CA GLN A 46 -0.49 -10.77 5.24
C GLN A 46 0.29 -11.55 4.18
N ASP A 47 -0.11 -12.79 3.90
CA ASP A 47 0.50 -13.61 2.87
C ASP A 47 0.32 -12.99 1.48
N GLU A 48 -0.87 -12.46 1.20
CA GLU A 48 -1.16 -11.73 -0.04
C GLU A 48 -0.30 -10.45 -0.13
N ASN A 49 -0.24 -9.66 0.93
CA ASN A 49 0.51 -8.41 0.93
C ASN A 49 2.02 -8.64 0.79
N ARG A 50 2.53 -9.74 1.35
CA ARG A 50 3.91 -10.19 1.14
C ARG A 50 4.17 -10.56 -0.32
N ALA A 51 3.26 -11.29 -0.95
CA ALA A 51 3.37 -11.63 -2.37
C ALA A 51 3.34 -10.37 -3.26
N LEU A 52 2.46 -9.41 -2.97
CA LEU A 52 2.40 -8.13 -3.68
C LEU A 52 3.70 -7.33 -3.50
N SER A 53 4.23 -7.26 -2.28
CA SER A 53 5.52 -6.62 -2.00
C SER A 53 6.67 -7.27 -2.77
N ASP A 54 6.71 -8.60 -2.83
CA ASP A 54 7.71 -9.34 -3.58
C ASP A 54 7.60 -9.05 -5.09
N MET A 55 6.38 -8.92 -5.63
CA MET A 55 6.15 -8.52 -7.02
C MET A 55 6.63 -7.09 -7.29
N LEU A 56 6.32 -6.13 -6.42
CA LEU A 56 6.78 -4.74 -6.54
C LEU A 56 8.30 -4.66 -6.49
N SER A 57 8.95 -5.38 -5.57
CA SER A 57 10.41 -5.41 -5.45
C SER A 57 11.12 -5.90 -6.71
N ARG A 58 10.41 -6.62 -7.59
CA ARG A 58 10.92 -7.05 -8.88
C ARG A 58 10.52 -6.08 -9.98
N LEU A 59 9.25 -5.70 -10.08
CA LEU A 59 8.77 -4.88 -11.19
C LEU A 59 9.40 -3.49 -11.20
N VAL A 60 9.54 -2.85 -10.03
CA VAL A 60 9.94 -1.45 -10.02
C VAL A 60 11.40 -1.24 -10.42
N PRO A 61 12.39 -2.03 -9.94
CA PRO A 61 13.76 -1.90 -10.47
C PRO A 61 13.87 -2.10 -11.99
N TYR A 62 13.00 -2.95 -12.57
CA TYR A 62 12.94 -3.12 -14.02
C TYR A 62 12.33 -1.89 -14.71
N SER A 63 11.24 -1.31 -14.18
CA SER A 63 10.71 -0.05 -14.73
C SER A 63 11.73 1.07 -14.64
N ASP A 64 12.44 1.20 -13.53
CA ASP A 64 13.46 2.24 -13.32
C ASP A 64 14.62 2.09 -14.31
N THR A 65 15.03 0.86 -14.59
CA THR A 65 16.07 0.57 -15.59
C THR A 65 15.62 0.99 -16.99
N VAL A 66 14.37 0.69 -17.36
CA VAL A 66 13.81 1.07 -18.67
C VAL A 66 13.70 2.59 -18.77
N LEU A 67 13.24 3.26 -17.71
CA LEU A 67 13.18 4.72 -17.65
C LEU A 67 14.56 5.35 -17.77
N GLY A 68 15.58 4.76 -17.13
CA GLY A 68 16.97 5.18 -17.25
C GLY A 68 17.48 5.11 -18.70
N PHE A 69 17.20 4.01 -19.41
CA PHE A 69 17.54 3.89 -20.83
C PHE A 69 16.81 4.90 -21.71
N GLU A 70 15.52 5.15 -21.44
CA GLU A 70 14.76 6.18 -22.17
C GLU A 70 15.36 7.57 -21.92
N THR A 71 15.71 7.86 -20.66
CA THR A 71 16.34 9.12 -20.26
C THR A 71 17.65 9.33 -20.98
N GLU A 72 18.54 8.34 -20.98
CA GLU A 72 19.81 8.42 -21.69
C GLU A 72 19.61 8.63 -23.19
N ALA A 73 18.63 7.96 -23.80
CA ALA A 73 18.35 8.10 -25.22
C ALA A 73 17.83 9.52 -25.56
N ARG A 74 16.94 10.10 -24.74
CA ARG A 74 16.47 11.49 -24.92
C ARG A 74 17.57 12.52 -24.73
N LEU A 75 18.47 12.30 -23.77
CA LEU A 75 19.66 13.15 -23.58
C LEU A 75 20.63 13.09 -24.77
N ASN A 76 20.59 12.01 -25.56
CA ASN A 76 21.32 11.86 -26.81
C ASN A 76 20.48 12.31 -28.04
N PHE A 77 19.52 13.21 -27.84
CA PHE A 77 18.68 13.81 -28.88
C PHE A 77 17.83 12.83 -29.69
N ARG A 78 17.52 11.66 -29.12
CA ARG A 78 16.48 10.78 -29.68
C ARG A 78 15.10 11.29 -29.32
N ASP A 79 14.17 11.20 -30.26
CA ASP A 79 12.82 11.71 -30.11
C ASP A 79 11.79 10.58 -29.93
N SER A 80 10.52 10.93 -29.75
CA SER A 80 9.44 9.95 -29.57
C SER A 80 9.05 9.21 -30.86
N TYR A 81 9.61 9.57 -32.02
CA TYR A 81 9.42 8.87 -33.29
C TYR A 81 10.47 7.78 -33.51
N ASP A 82 11.59 7.80 -32.79
CA ASP A 82 12.56 6.72 -32.80
C ASP A 82 11.97 5.41 -32.26
N ASP A 83 12.18 4.31 -32.99
CA ASP A 83 11.59 3.01 -32.64
C ASP A 83 12.08 2.47 -31.29
N ASP A 84 13.35 2.75 -30.94
CA ASP A 84 13.93 2.38 -29.64
C ASP A 84 13.24 3.13 -28.48
N ILE A 85 12.94 4.43 -28.66
CA ILE A 85 12.22 5.23 -27.65
C ILE A 85 10.79 4.73 -27.51
N LYS A 86 10.07 4.49 -28.63
CA LYS A 86 8.70 3.94 -28.58
C LYS A 86 8.66 2.62 -27.82
N PHE A 87 9.62 1.74 -28.06
CA PHE A 87 9.72 0.47 -27.36
C PHE A 87 9.92 0.67 -25.85
N LEU A 88 10.87 1.52 -25.45
CA LEU A 88 11.13 1.81 -24.04
C LEU A 88 9.90 2.41 -23.34
N MET A 89 9.25 3.40 -23.96
CA MET A 89 8.02 4.00 -23.45
C MET A 89 6.91 2.96 -23.24
N GLN A 90 6.65 2.11 -24.23
CA GLN A 90 5.62 1.06 -24.12
C GLN A 90 5.93 0.06 -23.01
N VAL A 91 7.19 -0.35 -22.87
CA VAL A 91 7.61 -1.26 -21.80
C VAL A 91 7.46 -0.59 -20.44
N PHE A 92 7.89 0.66 -20.30
CA PHE A 92 7.76 1.42 -19.07
C PHE A 92 6.30 1.61 -18.66
N GLU A 93 5.43 2.06 -19.57
CA GLU A 93 4.00 2.25 -19.32
C GLU A 93 3.32 0.94 -18.86
N ARG A 94 3.70 -0.19 -19.46
CA ARG A 94 3.17 -1.49 -19.06
C ARG A 94 3.63 -1.87 -17.65
N LEU A 95 4.94 -1.80 -17.39
CA LEU A 95 5.52 -2.23 -16.12
C LEU A 95 5.13 -1.32 -14.96
N ARG A 96 5.19 0.00 -15.15
CA ARG A 96 4.95 0.99 -14.09
C ARG A 96 3.46 1.25 -13.89
N PHE A 97 2.74 1.66 -14.93
CA PHE A 97 1.35 2.13 -14.79
C PHE A 97 0.32 1.00 -14.87
N THR A 98 0.55 -0.03 -15.68
CA THR A 98 -0.43 -1.11 -15.79
C THR A 98 -0.24 -2.16 -14.69
N GLU A 99 0.97 -2.69 -14.58
CA GLU A 99 1.28 -3.77 -13.64
C GLU A 99 1.63 -3.21 -12.25
N GLY A 100 2.58 -2.29 -12.17
CA GLY A 100 3.08 -1.69 -10.93
C GLY A 100 2.00 -0.99 -10.10
N ASP A 101 1.29 -0.01 -10.67
CA ASP A 101 0.25 0.73 -9.95
C ASP A 101 -0.91 -0.16 -9.49
N SER A 102 -1.29 -1.17 -10.29
CA SER A 102 -2.35 -2.11 -9.91
C SER A 102 -1.95 -2.92 -8.67
N ILE A 103 -0.72 -3.45 -8.66
CA ILE A 103 -0.18 -4.23 -7.54
C ILE A 103 0.00 -3.34 -6.31
N GLN A 104 0.52 -2.13 -6.49
CA GLN A 104 0.74 -1.18 -5.40
C GLN A 104 -0.58 -0.72 -4.77
N LYS A 105 -1.61 -0.46 -5.59
CA LYS A 105 -2.94 -0.13 -5.08
C LYS A 105 -3.54 -1.28 -4.29
N ALA A 106 -3.38 -2.52 -4.76
CA ALA A 106 -3.80 -3.70 -4.00
C ALA A 106 -3.04 -3.81 -2.67
N TYR A 107 -1.73 -3.54 -2.69
CA TYR A 107 -0.88 -3.55 -1.50
C TYR A 107 -1.36 -2.54 -0.45
N PHE A 108 -1.64 -1.30 -0.85
CA PHE A 108 -2.16 -0.26 0.06
C PHE A 108 -3.55 -0.59 0.60
N ASN A 109 -4.45 -1.10 -0.24
CA ASN A 109 -5.78 -1.53 0.21
C ASN A 109 -5.70 -2.66 1.26
N ASN A 110 -4.79 -3.62 1.04
CA ASN A 110 -4.56 -4.71 1.97
C ASN A 110 -3.92 -4.21 3.27
N PHE A 111 -2.99 -3.25 3.19
CA PHE A 111 -2.42 -2.58 4.37
C PHE A 111 -3.49 -1.89 5.22
N ASP A 112 -4.33 -1.05 4.61
CA ASP A 112 -5.41 -0.35 5.32
C ASP A 112 -6.40 -1.33 5.96
N THR A 113 -6.73 -2.41 5.25
CA THR A 113 -7.62 -3.46 5.77
C THR A 113 -6.98 -4.21 6.94
N LEU A 114 -5.69 -4.53 6.86
CA LEU A 114 -4.94 -5.19 7.93
C LEU A 114 -4.88 -4.33 9.19
N VAL A 115 -4.63 -3.02 9.04
CA VAL A 115 -4.67 -2.04 10.13
C VAL A 115 -6.02 -2.11 10.87
N VAL A 116 -7.12 -2.03 10.13
CA VAL A 116 -8.47 -2.11 10.72
C VAL A 116 -8.69 -3.46 11.41
N TYR A 117 -8.25 -4.56 10.82
CA TYR A 117 -8.43 -5.88 11.41
C TYR A 117 -7.62 -6.10 12.68
N TYR A 118 -6.39 -5.58 12.75
CA TYR A 118 -5.59 -5.60 13.98
C TYR A 118 -6.26 -4.77 15.08
N GLU A 119 -6.70 -3.55 14.79
CA GLU A 119 -7.40 -2.72 15.77
C GLU A 119 -8.68 -3.37 16.29
N ASP A 120 -9.46 -3.98 15.40
CA ASP A 120 -10.66 -4.73 15.77
C ASP A 120 -10.33 -5.94 16.63
N LEU A 121 -9.32 -6.73 16.26
CA LEU A 121 -8.89 -7.90 17.01
C LEU A 121 -8.48 -7.53 18.45
N LEU A 122 -7.73 -6.44 18.60
CA LEU A 122 -7.32 -5.90 19.90
C LEU A 122 -8.53 -5.45 20.74
N LYS A 123 -9.51 -4.77 20.12
CA LYS A 123 -10.77 -4.41 20.79
C LYS A 123 -11.53 -5.65 21.25
N ILE A 124 -11.57 -6.71 20.44
CA ILE A 124 -12.24 -7.97 20.80
C ILE A 124 -11.57 -8.60 22.03
N TYR A 125 -10.24 -8.67 22.07
CA TYR A 125 -9.53 -9.21 23.24
C TYR A 125 -9.79 -8.41 24.52
N LEU A 126 -9.86 -7.08 24.44
CA LEU A 126 -10.24 -6.24 25.59
C LEU A 126 -11.67 -6.51 26.06
N GLN A 127 -12.62 -6.65 25.12
CA GLN A 127 -14.00 -7.01 25.44
C GLN A 127 -14.10 -8.40 26.10
N GLN A 128 -13.32 -9.38 25.63
CA GLN A 128 -13.24 -10.69 26.27
C GLN A 128 -12.68 -10.60 27.70
N ALA A 129 -11.62 -9.83 27.90
CA ALA A 129 -11.04 -9.61 29.22
C ALA A 129 -12.07 -8.99 30.19
N ASP A 130 -12.86 -8.00 29.74
CA ASP A 130 -13.93 -7.41 30.54
C ASP A 130 -15.09 -8.39 30.85
N LEU A 131 -15.46 -9.24 29.87
CA LEU A 131 -16.44 -10.30 30.09
C LEU A 131 -15.94 -11.32 31.11
N TYR A 132 -14.68 -11.76 31.04
CA TYR A 132 -14.10 -12.65 32.04
C TYR A 132 -14.02 -11.99 33.41
N LYS A 133 -13.52 -10.75 33.50
CA LYS A 133 -13.41 -9.99 34.76
C LYS A 133 -14.76 -9.80 35.42
N SER A 134 -15.79 -9.45 34.66
CA SER A 134 -17.16 -9.32 35.19
C SER A 134 -17.79 -10.67 35.52
N SER A 135 -17.45 -11.75 34.82
CA SER A 135 -17.90 -13.11 35.15
C SER A 135 -17.27 -13.61 36.45
N LEU A 136 -15.98 -13.35 36.66
CA LEU A 136 -15.26 -13.68 37.90
C LEU A 136 -15.89 -13.00 39.12
N ARG A 137 -16.26 -11.71 39.01
CA ARG A 137 -16.98 -10.99 40.08
C ARG A 137 -18.31 -11.64 40.43
N ASP A 138 -19.09 -12.03 39.42
CA ASP A 138 -20.36 -12.72 39.61
C ASP A 138 -20.16 -14.09 40.27
N MET A 139 -19.13 -14.85 39.86
CA MET A 139 -18.78 -16.15 40.45
C MET A 139 -18.32 -16.01 41.91
N GLU A 140 -17.53 -14.98 42.24
CA GLU A 140 -17.15 -14.67 43.62
C GLU A 140 -18.37 -14.31 44.48
N GLN A 141 -19.27 -13.48 43.94
CA GLN A 141 -20.51 -13.11 44.61
C GLN A 141 -21.41 -14.33 44.83
N TYR A 142 -21.57 -15.18 43.81
CA TYR A 142 -22.28 -16.45 43.92
C TYR A 142 -21.69 -17.28 45.06
N ARG A 143 -20.37 -17.48 45.07
CA ARG A 143 -19.66 -18.28 46.08
C ARG A 143 -19.84 -17.76 47.51
N ARG A 144 -19.95 -16.44 47.69
CA ARG A 144 -20.22 -15.82 49.01
C ARG A 144 -21.62 -16.14 49.53
N TRP A 145 -22.59 -16.39 48.64
CA TRP A 145 -23.98 -16.68 48.99
C TRP A 145 -24.32 -18.17 48.94
N ASN A 146 -23.62 -18.94 48.12
CA ASN A 146 -23.80 -20.38 47.98
C ASN A 146 -22.52 -21.03 47.41
N ASN A 147 -21.96 -21.99 48.13
CA ASN A 147 -20.73 -22.71 47.75
C ASN A 147 -21.00 -24.17 47.34
N THR A 148 -22.25 -24.58 47.21
CA THR A 148 -22.63 -25.99 46.96
C THR A 148 -22.69 -26.34 45.47
N ASN A 149 -22.66 -25.35 44.57
CA ASN A 149 -22.66 -25.59 43.13
C ASN A 149 -21.23 -25.78 42.58
N GLU A 150 -20.80 -27.04 42.47
CA GLU A 150 -19.47 -27.41 41.97
C GLU A 150 -19.21 -26.96 40.52
N SER A 151 -20.24 -26.78 39.69
CA SER A 151 -20.09 -26.34 38.30
C SER A 151 -19.58 -24.90 38.19
N ILE A 152 -20.06 -24.02 39.07
CA ILE A 152 -19.61 -22.61 39.11
C ILE A 152 -18.20 -22.53 39.70
N VAL A 153 -17.92 -23.32 40.75
CA VAL A 153 -16.60 -23.36 41.40
C VAL A 153 -15.53 -23.90 40.45
N SER A 154 -15.82 -24.97 39.70
CA SER A 154 -14.91 -25.51 38.68
C SER A 154 -14.72 -24.58 37.47
N SER A 155 -15.75 -23.80 37.11
CA SER A 155 -15.67 -22.79 36.04
C SER A 155 -14.80 -21.58 36.42
N TYR A 156 -14.62 -21.29 37.70
CA TYR A 156 -13.82 -20.15 38.17
C TYR A 156 -12.36 -20.22 37.71
N VAL A 157 -11.72 -21.38 37.85
CA VAL A 157 -10.33 -21.60 37.41
C VAL A 157 -10.20 -21.39 35.90
N ASN A 158 -11.17 -21.89 35.14
CA ASN A 158 -11.21 -21.71 33.68
C ASN A 158 -11.40 -20.24 33.29
N ALA A 159 -12.23 -19.48 34.03
CA ALA A 159 -12.42 -18.06 33.79
C ALA A 159 -11.16 -17.23 34.13
N CYS A 160 -10.43 -17.58 35.21
CA CYS A 160 -9.14 -16.97 35.52
C CYS A 160 -8.12 -17.22 34.43
N LYS A 161 -8.03 -18.48 33.96
CA LYS A 161 -7.14 -18.84 32.85
C LYS A 161 -7.52 -18.10 31.57
N GLY A 162 -8.80 -18.10 31.20
CA GLY A 162 -9.29 -17.39 30.02
C GLY A 162 -8.98 -15.89 30.06
N TYR A 163 -9.13 -15.24 31.21
CA TYR A 163 -8.74 -13.84 31.39
C TYR A 163 -7.23 -13.62 31.14
N ALA A 164 -6.39 -14.45 31.76
CA ALA A 164 -4.93 -14.35 31.61
C ALA A 164 -4.51 -14.60 30.15
N ASP A 165 -5.08 -15.62 29.51
CA ASP A 165 -4.82 -15.97 28.11
C ASP A 165 -5.24 -14.82 27.18
N CYS A 166 -6.41 -14.20 27.38
CA CYS A 166 -6.85 -13.05 26.58
C CYS A 166 -5.90 -11.86 26.70
N LEU A 167 -5.41 -11.55 27.90
CA LEU A 167 -4.45 -10.45 28.08
C LEU A 167 -3.09 -10.76 27.46
N ALA A 168 -2.62 -12.00 27.59
CA ALA A 168 -1.39 -12.44 26.95
C ALA A 168 -1.49 -12.34 25.41
N GLN A 169 -2.62 -12.80 24.85
CA GLN A 169 -2.89 -12.69 23.41
C GLN A 169 -3.02 -11.24 22.95
N TYR A 170 -3.67 -10.37 23.74
CA TYR A 170 -3.72 -8.94 23.44
C TYR A 170 -2.32 -8.32 23.33
N LEU A 171 -1.44 -8.59 24.31
CA LEU A 171 -0.07 -8.07 24.30
C LEU A 171 0.75 -8.62 23.13
N GLN A 172 0.64 -9.92 22.88
CA GLN A 172 1.32 -10.55 21.74
C GLN A 172 0.87 -9.95 20.41
N ASN A 173 -0.44 -9.76 20.21
CA ASN A 173 -0.96 -9.18 18.96
C ASN A 173 -0.66 -7.69 18.84
N MET A 174 -0.52 -6.96 19.96
CA MET A 174 0.00 -5.59 19.95
C MET A 174 1.44 -5.54 19.42
N ASP A 175 2.31 -6.43 19.89
CA ASP A 175 3.70 -6.49 19.43
C ASP A 175 3.78 -6.88 17.94
N VAL A 176 2.98 -7.85 17.51
CA VAL A 176 2.88 -8.25 16.10
C VAL A 176 2.41 -7.08 15.23
N TYR A 177 1.37 -6.35 15.68
CA TYR A 177 0.86 -5.20 14.96
C TYR A 177 1.87 -4.05 14.90
N ALA A 178 2.57 -3.76 16.00
CA ALA A 178 3.61 -2.74 16.04
C ALA A 178 4.76 -3.05 15.08
N ASN A 179 5.21 -4.31 15.02
CA ASN A 179 6.22 -4.76 14.07
C ASN A 179 5.73 -4.65 12.63
N TYR A 180 4.48 -5.05 12.36
CA TYR A 180 3.86 -4.88 11.05
C TYR A 180 3.87 -3.42 10.59
N LEU A 181 3.49 -2.47 11.45
CA LEU A 181 3.54 -1.04 11.13
C LEU A 181 4.97 -0.55 10.88
N ALA A 182 5.94 -1.00 11.67
CA ALA A 182 7.34 -0.61 11.50
C ALA A 182 7.92 -1.11 10.17
N ASP A 183 7.62 -2.35 9.79
CA ASP A 183 8.07 -2.93 8.52
C ASP A 183 7.48 -2.18 7.32
N ASN A 184 6.18 -1.87 7.37
CA ASN A 184 5.51 -1.12 6.29
C ASN A 184 5.98 0.33 6.20
N LYS A 185 6.35 0.96 7.33
CA LYS A 185 6.96 2.30 7.32
C LYS A 185 8.23 2.32 6.47
N ASN A 186 9.12 1.34 6.65
CA ASN A 186 10.35 1.24 5.86
C ASN A 186 10.05 1.02 4.36
N ALA A 187 9.01 0.23 4.06
CA ALA A 187 8.57 0.01 2.69
C ALA A 187 8.03 1.30 2.04
N PHE A 188 7.25 2.10 2.78
CA PHE A 188 6.74 3.39 2.31
C PHE A 188 7.86 4.41 2.09
N GLU A 189 8.84 4.49 2.98
CA GLU A 189 10.01 5.35 2.80
C GLU A 189 10.82 4.96 1.56
N THR A 190 10.99 3.65 1.31
CA THR A 190 11.65 3.15 0.11
C THR A 190 10.88 3.52 -1.16
N MET A 191 9.56 3.30 -1.17
CA MET A 191 8.70 3.69 -2.31
C MET A 191 8.71 5.20 -2.56
N ALA A 192 8.69 6.02 -1.50
CA ALA A 192 8.75 7.47 -1.63
C ALA A 192 10.05 7.93 -2.30
N LYS A 193 11.18 7.37 -1.89
CA LYS A 193 12.48 7.67 -2.52
C LYS A 193 12.51 7.26 -3.99
N MET A 194 11.94 6.10 -4.32
CA MET A 194 11.87 5.65 -5.71
C MET A 194 11.07 6.63 -6.59
N TYR A 195 10.01 7.22 -6.06
CA TYR A 195 9.28 8.29 -6.77
C TYR A 195 10.06 9.58 -6.94
N GLU A 196 10.88 9.94 -5.97
CA GLU A 196 11.79 11.08 -6.10
C GLU A 196 12.83 10.82 -7.20
N ASP A 197 13.40 9.61 -7.26
CA ASP A 197 14.34 9.20 -8.30
C ASP A 197 13.66 9.16 -9.69
N GLU A 198 12.42 8.66 -9.79
CA GLU A 198 11.61 8.67 -11.02
C GLU A 198 11.37 10.11 -11.51
N LEU A 199 11.03 11.02 -10.60
CA LEU A 199 10.82 12.44 -10.92
C LEU A 199 12.09 13.11 -11.43
N ASP A 200 13.26 12.80 -10.85
CA ASP A 200 14.54 13.33 -11.30
C ASP A 200 14.83 12.91 -12.75
N LEU A 201 14.62 11.63 -13.09
CA LEU A 201 14.78 11.14 -14.46
C LEU A 201 13.85 11.86 -15.43
N LEU A 202 12.57 12.03 -15.07
CA LEU A 202 11.59 12.75 -15.90
C LEU A 202 11.99 14.22 -16.13
N ASN A 203 12.49 14.90 -15.10
CA ASN A 203 12.99 16.28 -15.24
C ASN A 203 14.17 16.34 -16.23
N ARG A 204 15.11 15.40 -16.13
CA ARG A 204 16.27 15.32 -17.05
C ARG A 204 15.85 15.01 -18.49
N MET A 205 14.79 14.22 -18.68
CA MET A 205 14.20 13.98 -20.00
C MET A 205 13.62 15.26 -20.60
N GLU A 206 12.94 16.09 -19.80
CA GLU A 206 12.38 17.37 -20.23
C GLU A 206 13.48 18.37 -20.61
N GLU A 207 14.57 18.42 -19.84
CA GLU A 207 15.77 19.20 -20.17
C GLU A 207 16.39 18.75 -21.50
N GLY A 208 16.57 17.44 -21.69
CA GLY A 208 17.10 16.87 -22.93
C GLY A 208 16.25 17.18 -24.16
N GLU A 209 14.92 17.09 -24.02
CA GLU A 209 13.98 17.44 -25.09
C GLU A 209 14.00 18.93 -25.42
N THR A 210 14.17 19.79 -24.42
CA THR A 210 14.32 21.24 -24.63
C THR A 210 15.60 21.55 -25.41
N ALA A 211 16.73 20.96 -24.99
CA ALA A 211 18.01 21.12 -25.68
C ALA A 211 17.97 20.59 -27.12
N ARG A 212 17.28 19.47 -27.38
CA ARG A 212 17.06 18.92 -28.73
C ARG A 212 16.33 19.92 -29.62
N LYS A 213 15.22 20.49 -29.12
CA LYS A 213 14.41 21.46 -29.87
C LYS A 213 15.21 22.71 -30.22
N GLU A 214 16.00 23.23 -29.29
CA GLU A 214 16.86 24.39 -29.53
C GLU A 214 17.92 24.11 -30.60
N ALA A 215 18.52 22.91 -30.58
CA ALA A 215 19.48 22.49 -31.59
C ALA A 215 18.83 22.35 -32.99
N GLU A 216 17.67 21.69 -33.07
CA GLU A 216 16.91 21.53 -34.32
C GLU A 216 16.44 22.87 -34.88
N GLU A 217 15.94 23.78 -34.04
CA GLU A 217 15.54 25.11 -34.46
C GLU A 217 16.73 25.91 -35.02
N THR A 218 17.90 25.79 -34.38
CA THR A 218 19.14 26.42 -34.86
C THR A 218 19.54 25.87 -36.24
N GLU A 219 19.57 24.55 -36.40
CA GLU A 219 19.92 23.90 -37.66
C GLU A 219 18.93 24.25 -38.78
N LEU A 220 17.63 24.24 -38.50
CA LEU A 220 16.60 24.64 -39.46
C LEU A 220 16.75 26.09 -39.91
N ASN A 221 17.05 26.99 -38.98
CA ASN A 221 17.30 28.40 -39.29
C ASN A 221 18.57 28.58 -40.15
N GLU A 222 19.64 27.83 -39.85
CA GLU A 222 20.86 27.84 -40.65
C GLU A 222 20.62 27.33 -42.07
N ASN A 223 19.95 26.18 -42.21
CA ASN A 223 19.59 25.58 -43.50
C ASN A 223 18.70 26.51 -44.32
N LYS A 224 17.68 27.11 -43.70
CA LYS A 224 16.81 28.10 -44.37
C LYS A 224 17.62 29.30 -44.86
N SER A 225 18.54 29.82 -44.04
CA SER A 225 19.40 30.94 -44.44
C SER A 225 20.36 30.58 -45.57
N PHE A 226 20.78 29.30 -45.65
CA PHE A 226 21.62 28.79 -46.73
C PHE A 226 20.81 28.66 -48.02
N ASP A 227 19.61 28.07 -47.95
CA ASP A 227 18.70 27.91 -49.08
C ASP A 227 18.27 29.27 -49.66
N GLU A 228 17.98 30.25 -48.81
CA GLU A 228 17.68 31.63 -49.24
C GLU A 228 18.86 32.23 -50.01
N ARG A 229 20.10 32.09 -49.50
CA ARG A 229 21.31 32.59 -50.16
C ARG A 229 21.59 31.88 -51.49
N GLU A 230 21.43 30.56 -51.57
CA GLU A 230 21.67 29.83 -52.82
C GLU A 230 20.58 30.12 -53.86
N ASN A 231 19.32 30.29 -53.44
CA ASN A 231 18.23 30.71 -54.33
C ASN A 231 18.49 32.11 -54.91
N ASP A 232 18.90 33.08 -54.07
CA ASP A 232 19.28 34.42 -54.54
C ASP A 232 20.42 34.35 -55.57
N ARG A 233 21.42 33.49 -55.33
CA ARG A 233 22.54 33.27 -56.25
C ARG A 233 22.08 32.68 -57.59
N GLN A 234 21.21 31.68 -57.55
CA GLN A 234 20.63 31.05 -58.75
C GLN A 234 19.78 32.05 -59.55
N GLN A 235 18.99 32.89 -58.89
CA GLN A 235 18.21 33.95 -59.53
C GLN A 235 19.11 34.98 -60.24
N GLN A 236 20.20 35.40 -59.59
CA GLN A 236 21.17 36.31 -60.20
C GLN A 236 21.85 35.69 -61.43
N GLN A 237 22.24 34.42 -61.35
CA GLN A 237 22.83 33.69 -62.49
C GLN A 237 21.84 33.56 -63.65
N ALA A 238 20.60 33.17 -63.37
CA ALA A 238 19.55 33.06 -64.39
C ALA A 238 19.29 34.41 -65.07
N LYS A 239 19.26 35.51 -64.29
CA LYS A 239 19.13 36.86 -64.83
C LYS A 239 20.31 37.24 -65.73
N GLY A 240 21.55 36.99 -65.29
CA GLY A 240 22.75 37.25 -66.10
C GLY A 240 22.78 36.44 -67.40
N MET A 241 22.33 35.18 -67.38
CA MET A 241 22.18 34.37 -68.60
C MET A 241 21.13 34.93 -69.53
N LEU A 242 19.99 35.39 -68.99
CA LEU A 242 18.90 36.00 -69.77
C LEU A 242 19.37 37.30 -70.44
N ASP A 243 20.10 38.14 -69.72
CA ASP A 243 20.66 39.39 -70.22
C ASP A 243 21.65 39.11 -71.37
N ALA A 244 22.55 38.13 -71.21
CA ALA A 244 23.50 37.72 -72.25
C ALA A 244 22.79 37.15 -73.50
N LEU A 245 21.73 36.35 -73.31
CA LEU A 245 20.90 35.83 -74.41
C LEU A 245 20.20 36.97 -75.17
N THR A 246 19.69 37.96 -74.43
CA THR A 246 19.04 39.14 -75.01
C THR A 246 20.03 39.96 -75.83
N GLU A 247 21.26 40.14 -75.32
CA GLU A 247 22.32 40.85 -76.05
C GLU A 247 22.68 40.12 -77.36
N ILE A 248 22.81 38.80 -77.33
CA ILE A 248 23.08 37.98 -78.53
C ILE A 248 21.95 38.09 -79.55
N LEU A 249 20.68 38.02 -79.11
CA LEU A 249 19.51 38.09 -79.99
C LEU A 249 19.25 39.49 -80.57
N SER A 250 19.88 40.52 -80.01
CA SER A 250 19.76 41.91 -80.45
C SER A 250 20.84 42.37 -81.44
N LYS A 251 21.81 41.50 -81.76
CA LYS A 251 22.82 41.69 -82.81
C LYS A 251 22.45 40.91 -84.07
#